data_AF-A0A7K1CZV3-F1
#
_entry.id   AF-A0A7K1CZV3-F1
#
_cell.length_a   1.000
_cell.length_b   1.000
_cell.length_c   1.000
_cell.angle_alpha   90.00
_cell.angle_beta   90.00
_cell.angle_gamma   90.00
#
_symmetry.space_group_name_H-M   'P 1'
#
loop_
_entity.id
_entity.type
_entity.pdbx_description
1 polymer ?
#
loop_
_entity_poly.entity_id
_entity_poly.type
_entity_poly.pdbx_seq_one_letter_code
_entity_poly.pdbx_strand_id
1 'polypeptide(L)'
;QGPDFITIDGGEGGTGAAPLAFSDHVSLPFRWGFTRVYRCFAEVGITDDVVFIGSGKLGLPDAAFTAIALGCDMVNVGRTALFSIGCIQSQRCHTDRCPTGVATQNRRLSRGLDPTDKGVRCGNYLAGVRFELERLSWACGVTHPAKVTADMIEVLEDRWTAETLREMVGYEPSWGTPSQSLLDELDALSG
;
A
#
# COMPACT_ATOMS: atom_id res chain seq x y z
N GLN A 1 10.15 5.02 -24.88
CA GLN A 1 10.48 5.79 -23.67
C GLN A 1 9.18 6.00 -22.92
N GLY A 2 9.13 5.52 -21.67
CA GLY A 2 7.96 5.57 -20.79
C GLY A 2 8.36 6.05 -19.40
N PRO A 3 7.41 6.17 -18.46
CA PRO A 3 7.73 6.50 -17.07
C PRO A 3 8.47 5.35 -16.37
N ASP A 4 9.39 5.68 -15.45
CA ASP A 4 10.08 4.67 -14.64
C ASP A 4 9.17 4.05 -13.57
N PHE A 5 8.13 4.79 -13.15
CA PHE A 5 7.17 4.33 -12.16
C PHE A 5 5.80 4.97 -12.35
N ILE A 6 4.76 4.30 -11.85
CA ILE A 6 3.39 4.80 -11.81
C ILE A 6 2.85 4.62 -10.40
N THR A 7 2.31 5.70 -9.82
CA THR A 7 1.59 5.63 -8.54
C THR A 7 0.09 5.56 -8.78
N ILE A 8 -0.57 4.59 -8.15
CA ILE A 8 -2.02 4.39 -8.19
C ILE A 8 -2.57 4.60 -6.78
N ASP A 9 -3.31 5.69 -6.61
CA ASP A 9 -3.95 6.04 -5.34
C ASP A 9 -5.41 5.55 -5.32
N GLY A 10 -5.72 4.68 -4.37
CA GLY A 10 -7.09 4.26 -4.09
C GLY A 10 -7.93 5.36 -3.42
N GLY A 11 -9.24 5.27 -3.60
CA GLY A 11 -10.22 6.16 -2.97
C GLY A 11 -10.19 6.24 -1.45
N GLU A 12 -9.54 5.26 -0.82
CA GLU A 12 -9.37 5.18 0.62
C GLU A 12 -8.38 6.22 1.18
N GLY A 13 -7.75 7.01 0.30
CA GLY A 13 -6.83 8.10 0.61
C GLY A 13 -7.32 9.06 1.70
N GLY A 14 -6.38 9.73 2.36
CA GLY A 14 -6.68 10.80 3.32
C GLY A 14 -6.60 12.17 2.67
N THR A 15 -7.38 13.12 3.18
CA THR A 15 -7.29 14.53 2.78
C THR A 15 -7.32 15.44 4.00
N GLY A 16 -6.65 16.58 3.90
CA GLY A 16 -6.74 17.63 4.92
C GLY A 16 -8.03 18.45 4.81
N ALA A 17 -8.54 18.66 3.59
CA ALA A 17 -9.53 19.71 3.31
C ALA A 17 -10.38 19.53 2.04
N ALA A 18 -10.54 18.32 1.50
CA ALA A 18 -11.37 18.15 0.31
C ALA A 18 -12.88 18.21 0.62
N PRO A 19 -13.72 18.59 -0.36
CA PRO A 19 -15.18 18.49 -0.22
C PRO A 19 -15.63 17.05 0.02
N LEU A 20 -16.71 16.88 0.81
CA LEU A 20 -17.25 15.55 1.16
C LEU A 20 -17.67 14.76 -0.08
N ALA A 21 -18.35 15.40 -1.04
CA ALA A 21 -18.79 14.73 -2.27
C ALA A 21 -17.62 14.10 -3.04
N PHE A 22 -16.44 14.73 -3.04
CA PHE A 22 -15.25 14.19 -3.68
C PHE A 22 -14.59 13.10 -2.85
N SER A 23 -14.51 13.32 -1.53
CA SER A 23 -13.89 12.38 -0.60
C SER A 23 -14.64 11.05 -0.51
N ASP A 24 -15.97 11.09 -0.62
CA ASP A 24 -16.82 9.91 -0.37
C ASP A 24 -17.26 9.20 -1.65
N HIS A 25 -17.26 9.88 -2.81
CA HIS A 25 -17.90 9.33 -4.02
C HIS A 25 -17.05 9.36 -5.30
N VAL A 26 -15.93 10.08 -5.32
CA VAL A 26 -15.14 10.27 -6.55
C VAL A 26 -13.85 9.46 -6.48
N SER A 27 -13.97 8.14 -6.60
CA SER A 27 -12.82 7.22 -6.70
C SER A 27 -13.25 5.77 -6.87
N LEU A 28 -12.30 4.90 -7.22
CA LEU A 28 -12.42 3.46 -7.08
C LEU A 28 -11.64 3.01 -5.83
N PRO A 29 -12.08 1.93 -5.15
CA PRO A 29 -11.25 1.27 -4.15
C PRO A 29 -9.92 0.82 -4.75
N PHE A 30 -8.82 0.88 -3.99
CA PHE A 30 -7.47 0.58 -4.48
C PHE A 30 -7.40 -0.75 -5.24
N ARG A 31 -7.92 -1.84 -4.65
CA ARG A 31 -7.86 -3.19 -5.26
C ARG A 31 -8.50 -3.25 -6.65
N TRP A 32 -9.56 -2.48 -6.88
CA TRP A 32 -10.24 -2.40 -8.17
C TRP A 32 -9.55 -1.44 -9.14
N GLY A 33 -9.10 -0.28 -8.65
CA GLY A 33 -8.39 0.70 -9.48
C GLY A 33 -7.04 0.19 -9.97
N PHE A 34 -6.26 -0.41 -9.06
CA PHE A 34 -4.94 -0.96 -9.33
C PHE A 34 -4.99 -2.07 -10.37
N THR A 35 -5.81 -3.09 -10.15
CA THR A 35 -5.92 -4.25 -11.04
C THR A 35 -6.36 -3.85 -12.45
N ARG A 36 -7.26 -2.86 -12.58
CA ARG A 36 -7.65 -2.33 -13.89
C ARG A 36 -6.49 -1.69 -14.65
N VAL A 37 -5.63 -0.94 -13.97
CA VAL A 37 -4.45 -0.32 -14.59
C VAL A 37 -3.40 -1.38 -14.89
N TYR A 38 -3.07 -2.23 -13.92
CA TYR A 38 -2.05 -3.28 -14.06
C TYR A 38 -2.32 -4.20 -15.25
N ARG A 39 -3.58 -4.62 -15.44
CA ARG A 39 -4.00 -5.43 -16.61
C ARG A 39 -3.62 -4.80 -17.95
N CYS A 40 -3.76 -3.48 -18.11
CA CYS A 40 -3.39 -2.82 -19.36
C CYS A 40 -1.88 -2.97 -19.69
N PHE A 41 -1.02 -3.05 -18.69
CA PHE A 41 0.42 -3.27 -18.86
C PHE A 41 0.74 -4.76 -19.04
N ALA A 42 0.04 -5.61 -18.29
CA ALA A 42 0.20 -7.06 -18.35
C ALA A 42 -0.23 -7.64 -19.71
N GLU A 43 -1.31 -7.11 -20.31
CA GLU A 43 -1.81 -7.50 -21.63
C GLU A 43 -0.80 -7.27 -22.76
N VAL A 44 0.08 -6.27 -22.62
CA VAL A 44 1.13 -5.97 -23.60
C VAL A 44 2.53 -6.42 -23.15
N GLY A 45 2.62 -7.06 -21.98
CA GLY A 45 3.86 -7.69 -21.48
C GLY A 45 4.95 -6.73 -21.03
N ILE A 46 4.59 -5.56 -20.49
CA ILE A 46 5.56 -4.51 -20.07
C ILE A 46 5.52 -4.21 -18.56
N THR A 47 4.97 -5.11 -17.75
CA THR A 47 4.86 -4.90 -16.29
C THR A 47 6.22 -4.76 -15.61
N ASP A 48 7.24 -5.43 -16.14
CA ASP A 48 8.59 -5.44 -15.59
C ASP A 48 9.40 -4.17 -15.96
N ASP A 49 8.88 -3.39 -16.91
CA ASP A 49 9.52 -2.15 -17.38
C ASP A 49 9.14 -0.92 -16.54
N VAL A 50 8.19 -1.05 -15.60
CA VAL A 50 7.62 0.05 -14.80
C VAL A 50 7.42 -0.39 -13.36
N VAL A 51 7.85 0.44 -12.41
CA VAL A 51 7.58 0.22 -10.98
C VAL A 51 6.15 0.67 -10.64
N PHE A 52 5.33 -0.23 -10.10
CA PHE A 52 3.99 0.06 -9.62
C PHE A 52 4.00 0.42 -8.13
N ILE A 53 3.54 1.64 -7.82
CA ILE A 53 3.44 2.13 -6.45
C ILE A 53 1.98 2.27 -6.07
N GLY A 54 1.57 1.65 -4.97
CA GLY A 54 0.20 1.69 -4.48
C GLY A 54 0.03 2.60 -3.27
N SER A 55 -1.11 3.28 -3.17
CA SER A 55 -1.51 3.97 -1.95
C SER A 55 -3.03 3.91 -1.75
N GLY A 56 -3.50 4.17 -0.53
CA GLY A 56 -4.93 4.05 -0.16
C GLY A 56 -5.15 3.09 1.00
N LYS A 57 -4.79 3.52 2.22
CA LYS A 57 -4.83 2.70 3.45
C LYS A 57 -4.00 1.41 3.43
N LEU A 58 -2.98 1.33 2.56
CA LEU A 58 -2.05 0.20 2.48
C LEU A 58 -0.97 0.20 3.57
N GLY A 59 -1.14 0.99 4.63
CA GLY A 59 -0.12 1.16 5.67
C GLY A 59 -0.14 0.10 6.77
N LEU A 60 -1.03 -0.88 6.67
CA LEU A 60 -1.07 -2.05 7.54
C LEU A 60 -0.59 -3.29 6.77
N PRO A 61 0.04 -4.27 7.44
CA PRO A 61 0.70 -5.39 6.77
C PRO A 61 -0.23 -6.22 5.88
N ASP A 62 -1.46 -6.49 6.30
CA ASP A 62 -2.45 -7.25 5.51
C ASP A 62 -2.81 -6.55 4.20
N ALA A 63 -3.06 -5.23 4.26
CA ALA A 63 -3.41 -4.43 3.10
C ALA A 63 -2.21 -4.26 2.15
N ALA A 64 -1.01 -4.02 2.69
CA ALA A 64 0.24 -3.96 1.92
C ALA A 64 0.54 -5.30 1.24
N PHE A 65 0.44 -6.41 1.98
CA PHE A 65 0.69 -7.75 1.47
C PHE A 65 -0.25 -8.12 0.33
N THR A 66 -1.54 -7.79 0.48
CA THR A 66 -2.52 -7.97 -0.60
C THR A 66 -2.18 -7.11 -1.82
N ALA A 67 -1.76 -5.86 -1.64
CA ALA A 67 -1.36 -5.00 -2.75
C ALA A 67 -0.15 -5.57 -3.50
N ILE A 68 0.86 -6.03 -2.76
CA ILE A 68 2.06 -6.65 -3.35
C ILE A 68 1.69 -7.89 -4.15
N ALA A 69 0.83 -8.76 -3.60
CA ALA A 69 0.33 -9.95 -4.30
C ALA A 69 -0.39 -9.63 -5.63
N LEU A 70 -1.01 -8.45 -5.75
CA LEU A 70 -1.67 -7.99 -6.97
C LEU A 70 -0.70 -7.47 -8.04
N GLY A 71 0.61 -7.39 -7.74
CA GLY A 71 1.65 -6.86 -8.62
C GLY A 71 2.15 -5.46 -8.24
N CYS A 72 1.96 -5.03 -6.99
CA CYS A 72 2.44 -3.73 -6.51
C CYS A 72 3.88 -3.85 -5.97
N ASP A 73 4.82 -3.11 -6.53
CA ASP A 73 6.23 -3.19 -6.13
C ASP A 73 6.53 -2.41 -4.85
N MET A 74 5.82 -1.29 -4.63
CA MET A 74 6.00 -0.44 -3.46
C MET A 74 4.67 0.10 -2.92
N VAL A 75 4.60 0.36 -1.61
CA VAL A 75 3.42 0.98 -0.99
C VAL A 75 3.77 2.31 -0.32
N ASN A 76 2.95 3.34 -0.59
CA ASN A 76 3.03 4.64 0.04
C ASN A 76 2.17 4.68 1.31
N VAL A 77 2.73 5.22 2.39
CA VAL A 77 2.08 5.30 3.70
C VAL A 77 1.94 6.75 4.17
N GLY A 78 0.70 7.25 4.18
CA GLY A 78 0.38 8.59 4.68
C GLY A 78 -0.31 8.53 6.04
N ARG A 79 -1.55 8.04 6.08
CA ARG A 79 -2.41 8.07 7.27
C ARG A 79 -1.81 7.34 8.48
N THR A 80 -1.28 6.15 8.26
CA THR A 80 -0.63 5.34 9.31
C THR A 80 0.65 5.99 9.82
N ALA A 81 1.43 6.64 8.95
CA ALA A 81 2.55 7.48 9.35
C ALA A 81 2.09 8.69 10.20
N LEU A 82 0.95 9.31 9.87
CA LEU A 82 0.37 10.36 10.72
C LEU A 82 -0.06 9.80 12.09
N PHE A 83 -0.59 8.57 12.17
CA PHE A 83 -0.92 7.92 13.44
C PHE A 83 0.32 7.64 14.29
N SER A 84 1.39 7.15 13.66
CA SER A 84 2.64 6.85 14.38
C SER A 84 3.21 8.09 15.06
N ILE A 85 3.03 9.28 14.49
CA ILE A 85 3.46 10.57 15.07
C ILE A 85 2.41 11.26 15.96
N GLY A 86 1.22 10.68 16.15
CA GLY A 86 0.22 11.14 17.12
C GLY A 86 -1.06 11.75 16.55
N CYS A 87 -1.39 11.52 15.28
CA CYS A 87 -2.74 11.83 14.79
C CYS A 87 -3.78 10.92 15.47
N ILE A 88 -4.83 11.53 16.01
CA ILE A 88 -5.93 10.85 16.72
C ILE A 88 -7.24 10.84 15.91
N GLN A 89 -7.16 11.08 14.59
CA GLN A 89 -8.33 11.23 13.70
C GLN A 89 -9.38 12.24 14.18
N SER A 90 -8.95 13.41 14.64
CA SER A 90 -9.88 14.49 15.03
C SER A 90 -10.73 15.04 13.87
N GLN A 91 -10.34 14.77 12.62
CA GLN A 91 -10.97 15.25 11.38
C GLN A 91 -11.12 16.79 11.30
N ARG A 92 -10.25 17.52 12.02
CA ARG A 92 -10.20 18.99 12.05
C ARG A 92 -9.04 19.57 11.25
N CYS A 93 -8.44 18.79 10.35
CA CYS A 93 -7.22 19.14 9.64
C CYS A 93 -7.34 20.47 8.86
N HIS A 94 -8.49 20.72 8.22
CA HIS A 94 -8.77 21.95 7.46
C HIS A 94 -8.96 23.21 8.33
N THR A 95 -9.10 23.07 9.65
CA THR A 95 -9.44 24.20 10.54
C THR A 95 -8.24 24.92 11.13
N ASP A 96 -7.03 24.42 10.88
CA ASP A 96 -5.80 24.85 11.55
C ASP A 96 -5.82 24.67 13.09
N ARG A 97 -6.70 23.80 13.61
CA ARG A 97 -6.87 23.55 15.06
C ARG A 97 -6.66 22.07 15.42
N CYS A 98 -5.71 21.41 14.78
CA CYS A 98 -5.36 20.03 15.08
C CYS A 98 -4.89 19.92 16.55
N PRO A 99 -5.57 19.13 17.41
CA PRO A 99 -5.28 19.08 18.84
C PRO A 99 -3.92 18.45 19.16
N THR A 100 -3.36 17.67 18.24
CA THR A 100 -2.07 16.98 18.41
C THR A 100 -0.93 17.63 17.62
N GLY A 101 -1.19 18.77 16.98
CA GLY A 101 -0.16 19.53 16.26
C GLY A 101 0.20 18.98 14.87
N VAL A 102 -0.31 17.82 14.47
CA VAL A 102 0.02 17.13 13.20
C VAL A 102 -0.34 17.95 11.95
N ALA A 103 -1.55 18.52 11.91
CA ALA A 103 -2.07 19.24 10.75
C ALA A 103 -2.47 20.67 11.14
N THR A 104 -1.47 21.50 11.46
CA THR A 104 -1.66 22.92 11.82
C THR A 104 -0.37 23.72 11.59
N GLN A 105 -0.53 25.00 11.27
CA GLN A 105 0.52 26.01 11.20
C GLN A 105 0.66 26.81 12.51
N ASN A 106 -0.20 26.56 13.51
CA ASN A 106 -0.14 27.20 14.80
C ASN A 106 1.05 26.69 15.62
N ARG A 107 2.06 27.55 15.83
CA ARG A 107 3.30 27.25 16.57
C ARG A 107 3.08 26.71 17.99
N ARG A 108 1.98 27.10 18.66
CA ARG A 108 1.68 26.57 20.01
C ARG A 108 1.20 25.13 19.96
N LEU A 109 0.41 24.78 18.94
CA LEU A 109 -0.12 23.42 18.75
C LEU A 109 0.96 22.48 18.20
N SER A 110 1.74 22.92 17.22
CA SER A 110 2.78 22.10 16.59
C SER A 110 3.99 21.83 17.49
N ARG A 111 4.13 22.54 18.63
CA ARG A 111 5.18 22.29 19.64
C ARG A 111 5.20 20.84 20.14
N GLY A 112 4.07 20.13 20.09
CA GLY A 112 3.99 18.71 20.47
C GLY A 112 4.61 17.72 19.47
N LEU A 113 4.96 18.17 18.26
CA LEU A 113 5.66 17.39 17.25
C LEU A 113 7.18 17.55 17.39
N ASP A 114 7.76 16.94 18.42
CA ASP A 114 9.21 16.84 18.56
C ASP A 114 9.77 15.81 17.57
N PRO A 115 10.59 16.18 16.56
CA PRO A 115 11.14 15.23 15.59
C PRO A 115 12.01 14.14 16.23
N THR A 116 12.64 14.43 17.38
CA THR A 116 13.50 13.49 18.10
C THR A 116 12.70 12.32 18.69
N ASP A 117 11.46 12.57 19.11
CA ASP A 117 10.52 11.55 19.58
C ASP A 117 9.70 10.95 18.42
N LYS A 118 9.05 11.81 17.63
CA LYS A 118 8.12 11.38 16.57
C LYS A 118 8.83 10.65 15.43
N GLY A 119 10.08 11.02 15.13
CA GLY A 119 10.90 10.31 14.15
C GLY A 119 11.15 8.85 14.55
N VAL A 120 11.50 8.61 15.83
CA VAL A 120 11.70 7.26 16.37
C VAL A 120 10.41 6.45 16.30
N ARG A 121 9.27 7.05 16.66
CA ARG A 121 7.96 6.38 16.56
C ARG A 121 7.59 6.00 15.13
N CYS A 122 7.83 6.90 14.17
CA CYS A 122 7.59 6.61 12.76
C CYS A 122 8.53 5.51 12.24
N GLY A 123 9.81 5.56 12.62
CA GLY A 123 10.80 4.52 12.32
C GLY A 123 10.38 3.15 12.85
N ASN A 124 9.92 3.07 14.09
CA ASN A 124 9.41 1.84 14.69
C ASN A 124 8.17 1.30 13.96
N TYR A 125 7.26 2.18 13.55
CA TYR A 125 6.10 1.80 12.73
C TYR A 125 6.54 1.18 11.39
N LEU A 126 7.44 1.85 10.65
CA LEU A 126 7.93 1.36 9.36
C LEU A 126 8.69 0.03 9.51
N ALA A 127 9.53 -0.09 10.54
CA ALA A 127 10.23 -1.32 10.87
C ALA A 127 9.27 -2.46 11.21
N GLY A 128 8.19 -2.17 11.97
CA GLY A 128 7.15 -3.14 12.30
C GLY A 128 6.41 -3.65 11.07
N VAL A 129 5.98 -2.75 10.17
CA VAL A 129 5.34 -3.16 8.91
C VAL A 129 6.27 -4.02 8.06
N ARG A 130 7.54 -3.61 7.90
CA ARG A 130 8.54 -4.39 7.15
C ARG A 130 8.71 -5.79 7.75
N PHE A 131 8.85 -5.87 9.07
CA PHE A 131 9.00 -7.15 9.76
C PHE A 131 7.80 -8.06 9.53
N GLU A 132 6.57 -7.55 9.66
CA GLU A 132 5.35 -8.35 9.45
C GLU A 132 5.21 -8.81 8.00
N LEU A 133 5.55 -7.98 7.01
CA LEU A 133 5.57 -8.39 5.60
C LEU A 133 6.53 -9.54 5.35
N GLU A 134 7.73 -9.52 5.95
CA GLU A 134 8.67 -10.65 5.89
C GLU A 134 8.09 -11.91 6.54
N ARG A 135 7.44 -11.78 7.71
CA ARG A 135 6.82 -12.93 8.39
C ARG A 135 5.70 -13.56 7.57
N LEU A 136 4.85 -12.73 6.96
CA LEU A 136 3.77 -13.19 6.08
C LEU A 136 4.35 -13.88 4.83
N SER A 137 5.42 -13.34 4.26
CA SER A 137 6.12 -13.95 3.11
C SER A 137 6.60 -15.35 3.46
N TRP A 138 7.25 -15.51 4.62
CA TRP A 138 7.73 -16.82 5.08
C TRP A 138 6.59 -17.80 5.37
N ALA A 139 5.45 -17.31 5.88
CA ALA A 139 4.25 -18.12 6.08
C ALA A 139 3.67 -18.63 4.75
N CYS A 140 3.79 -17.85 3.67
CA CYS A 140 3.46 -18.26 2.29
C CYS A 140 4.56 -19.10 1.62
N GLY A 141 5.68 -19.39 2.31
CA GLY A 141 6.77 -20.22 1.78
C GLY A 141 7.77 -19.48 0.88
N VAL A 142 7.74 -18.15 0.84
CA VAL A 142 8.68 -17.34 0.04
C VAL A 142 9.57 -16.46 0.93
N THR A 143 10.78 -16.17 0.47
CA THR A 143 11.80 -15.47 1.27
C THR A 143 11.63 -13.96 1.32
N HIS A 144 10.91 -13.36 0.37
CA HIS A 144 10.77 -11.92 0.20
C HIS A 144 9.35 -11.55 -0.26
N PRO A 145 8.77 -10.40 0.19
CA PRO A 145 7.42 -9.98 -0.18
C PRO A 145 7.18 -9.87 -1.68
N ALA A 146 8.18 -9.44 -2.46
CA ALA A 146 8.08 -9.33 -3.92
C ALA A 146 7.84 -10.68 -4.65
N LYS A 147 7.98 -11.82 -3.96
CA LYS A 147 7.68 -13.15 -4.51
C LYS A 147 6.25 -13.63 -4.20
N VAL A 148 5.50 -12.85 -3.43
CA VAL A 148 4.12 -13.17 -3.09
C VAL A 148 3.26 -12.92 -4.31
N THR A 149 2.46 -13.91 -4.68
CA THR A 149 1.57 -13.83 -5.85
C THR A 149 0.10 -13.88 -5.41
N ALA A 150 -0.79 -13.43 -6.29
CA ALA A 150 -2.23 -13.47 -6.05
C ALA A 150 -2.80 -14.89 -5.86
N ASP A 151 -2.06 -15.94 -6.25
CA ASP A 151 -2.44 -17.34 -5.97
C ASP A 151 -2.21 -17.75 -4.50
N MET A 152 -1.39 -17.02 -3.76
CA MET A 152 -1.04 -17.34 -2.36
C MET A 152 -2.05 -16.81 -1.34
N ILE A 153 -3.05 -16.04 -1.78
CA ILE A 153 -4.07 -15.41 -0.93
C ILE A 153 -5.44 -15.92 -1.37
N GLU A 154 -6.17 -16.51 -0.44
CA GLU A 154 -7.57 -16.88 -0.64
C GLU A 154 -8.49 -15.82 -0.05
N VAL A 155 -9.58 -15.52 -0.76
CA VAL A 155 -10.65 -14.65 -0.31
C VAL A 155 -11.86 -15.52 0.00
N LEU A 156 -12.32 -15.47 1.25
CA LEU A 156 -13.51 -16.16 1.67
C LEU A 156 -14.75 -15.40 1.18
N GLU A 157 -15.55 -16.07 0.38
CA GLU A 157 -16.85 -15.61 -0.08
C GLU A 157 -17.98 -16.16 0.81
N ASP A 158 -19.22 -15.77 0.45
CA ASP A 158 -20.40 -16.27 1.11
C ASP A 158 -20.48 -17.80 1.07
N ARG A 159 -21.05 -18.38 2.13
CA ARG A 159 -21.31 -19.82 2.24
C ARG A 159 -20.05 -20.70 2.31
N TRP A 160 -18.94 -20.18 2.86
CA TRP A 160 -17.68 -20.91 3.04
C TRP A 160 -17.02 -21.34 1.73
N THR A 161 -17.28 -20.61 0.65
CA THR A 161 -16.55 -20.77 -0.60
C THR A 161 -15.31 -19.88 -0.56
N ALA A 162 -14.22 -20.33 -1.14
CA ALA A 162 -12.98 -19.57 -1.23
C ALA A 162 -12.51 -19.59 -2.68
N GLU A 163 -12.07 -18.44 -3.17
CA GLU A 163 -11.38 -18.30 -4.43
C GLU A 163 -10.03 -17.62 -4.20
N THR A 164 -9.08 -17.87 -5.09
CA THR A 164 -7.80 -17.17 -5.01
C THR A 164 -7.98 -15.69 -5.35
N LEU A 165 -7.13 -14.83 -4.80
CA LEU A 165 -7.14 -13.41 -5.14
C LEU A 165 -6.94 -13.20 -6.64
N ARG A 166 -6.17 -14.08 -7.32
CA ARG A 166 -5.98 -14.07 -8.79
C ARG A 166 -7.32 -14.24 -9.53
N GLU A 167 -8.12 -15.22 -9.11
CA GLU A 167 -9.43 -15.50 -9.70
C GLU A 167 -10.41 -14.36 -9.45
N MET A 168 -10.47 -13.88 -8.20
CA MET A 168 -11.31 -12.74 -7.79
C MET A 168 -11.08 -11.51 -8.67
N VAL A 169 -9.81 -11.22 -8.98
CA VAL A 169 -9.41 -10.07 -9.80
C VAL A 169 -9.18 -10.45 -11.26
N GLY A 170 -9.65 -11.60 -11.71
CA GLY A 170 -9.61 -12.10 -13.10
C GLY A 170 -8.26 -11.91 -13.79
N TYR A 171 -7.18 -12.30 -13.14
CA TYR A 171 -5.82 -12.27 -13.68
C TYR A 171 -5.50 -13.58 -14.44
N GLU A 172 -4.82 -13.45 -15.58
CA GLU A 172 -4.25 -14.60 -16.28
C GLU A 172 -3.12 -15.24 -15.46
N PRO A 173 -2.84 -16.54 -15.64
CA PRO A 173 -1.68 -17.18 -15.03
C PRO A 173 -0.41 -16.41 -15.40
N SER A 174 0.38 -16.02 -14.39
CA SER A 174 1.58 -15.13 -14.43
C SER A 174 1.36 -13.64 -14.13
N TRP A 175 0.15 -13.08 -14.29
CA TRP A 175 -0.07 -11.67 -13.96
C TRP A 175 0.10 -11.42 -12.45
N GLY A 176 0.79 -10.35 -12.09
CA GLY A 176 1.15 -10.05 -10.70
C GLY A 176 2.40 -10.80 -10.20
N THR A 177 3.00 -11.67 -11.03
CA THR A 177 4.26 -12.37 -10.70
C THR A 177 5.41 -11.74 -11.49
N PRO A 178 6.54 -11.37 -10.84
CA PRO A 178 7.72 -10.89 -11.56
C PRO A 178 8.27 -11.95 -12.53
N SER A 179 8.91 -11.53 -13.63
CA SER A 179 9.60 -12.49 -14.50
C SER A 179 10.71 -13.25 -13.77
N GLN A 180 11.08 -14.41 -14.31
CA GLN A 180 12.16 -15.22 -13.76
C GLN A 180 13.48 -14.44 -13.64
N SER A 181 13.76 -13.53 -14.58
CA SER A 181 14.95 -12.67 -14.52
C SER A 181 14.96 -11.80 -13.27
N LEU A 182 13.84 -11.14 -12.95
CA LEU A 182 13.72 -10.33 -11.74
C LEU A 182 13.77 -11.17 -10.46
N LEU A 183 13.20 -12.38 -10.49
CA LEU A 183 13.27 -13.30 -9.36
C LEU A 183 14.71 -13.75 -9.09
N ASP A 184 15.48 -14.07 -10.14
CA ASP A 184 16.89 -14.46 -10.04
C ASP A 184 17.75 -13.30 -9.50
N GLU A 185 17.49 -12.07 -9.96
CA GLU A 185 18.14 -10.86 -9.44
C GLU A 185 17.81 -10.63 -7.96
N LEU A 186 16.55 -10.81 -7.56
CA LEU A 186 16.11 -10.68 -6.18
C LEU A 186 16.79 -11.73 -5.27
N ASP A 187 16.95 -12.96 -5.75
CA ASP A 187 17.65 -14.01 -5.03
C ASP A 187 19.14 -13.70 -4.85
N ALA A 188 19.78 -13.12 -5.86
CA ALA A 188 21.17 -12.67 -5.76
C ALA A 188 21.36 -11.53 -4.74
N LEU A 189 20.33 -10.72 -4.49
CA LEU A 189 20.35 -9.65 -3.47
C LEU A 189 20.01 -10.15 -2.06
N SER A 190 19.31 -11.29 -1.97
CA SER A 190 18.78 -11.83 -0.71
C SER A 190 19.67 -12.92 -0.09
N GLY A 191 20.70 -13.39 -0.81
CA GLY A 191 21.72 -14.34 -0.36
C GLY A 191 22.97 -13.66 0.20
#